data_AF-A0A822BT22-F1
#
_entry.id   AF-A0A822BT22-F1
#
_cell.length_a   1.000
_cell.length_b   1.000
_cell.length_c   1.000
_cell.angle_alpha   90.00
_cell.angle_beta   90.00
_cell.angle_gamma   90.00
#
_symmetry.space_group_name_H-M   'P 1'
#
loop_
_entity.id
_entity.type
_entity.pdbx_description
1 polymer ?
#
loop_
_entity_poly.entity_id
_entity_poly.type
_entity_poly.pdbx_seq_one_letter_code
_entity_poly.pdbx_strand_id
1 'polypeptide(L)'
;CVVKCQQFVEKHCLAYCLMALSSRCGLLRAVVYNCLARFEQHLISQRFYCKEQILTMLTLLKHSIKKSNLKLAPIVALFLSKLVDLFTHPESKLYRTITRFLLKQSYIDLVHIPLFSELFHSSTIEYKYERGWILNLLKYGIKDSIDYTLCTKAYVFKTLMTFYDCSLCDDSTKLEILNIFYSTSKLQDVLMSLLFDYGFLLWLQVIVKNCSSECLMILSLIIQNIGLRLVSIDNQVQLLEFNCLLMLFIRRLKNETIIASSIADNVISTLIKYQECLKSLKNSLDMKEIKHIVDCSTIMKKTSLLSCFC
;
A
#
# COMPACT_ATOMS: atom_id res chain seq x y z
N CYS A 1 -17.68 31.85 19.05
CA CYS A 1 -16.56 31.22 19.80
C CYS A 1 -15.31 31.33 18.95
N VAL A 2 -14.21 31.91 19.46
CA VAL A 2 -12.95 32.03 18.70
C VAL A 2 -12.12 30.77 18.95
N VAL A 3 -11.88 29.99 17.90
CA VAL A 3 -11.06 28.76 18.00
C VAL A 3 -9.58 29.13 18.06
N LYS A 4 -8.83 28.63 19.03
CA LYS A 4 -7.36 28.76 19.07
C LYS A 4 -6.76 27.85 17.99
N CYS A 5 -6.39 28.41 16.83
CA CYS A 5 -6.00 27.65 15.65
C CYS A 5 -4.70 26.88 15.86
N GLN A 6 -3.73 27.47 16.58
CA GLN A 6 -2.49 26.80 16.92
C GLN A 6 -2.75 25.50 17.70
N GLN A 7 -3.56 25.55 18.77
CA GLN A 7 -3.90 24.37 19.56
C GLN A 7 -4.69 23.33 18.75
N PHE A 8 -5.53 23.77 17.83
CA PHE A 8 -6.29 22.88 16.93
C PHE A 8 -5.36 22.11 15.99
N VAL A 9 -4.29 22.75 15.53
CA VAL A 9 -3.25 22.14 14.69
C VAL A 9 -2.36 21.20 15.52
N GLU A 10 -1.84 21.68 16.67
CA GLU A 10 -0.98 20.90 17.57
C GLU A 10 -1.65 19.64 18.11
N LYS A 11 -2.98 19.64 18.25
CA LYS A 11 -3.77 18.45 18.66
C LYS A 11 -4.21 17.58 17.47
N HIS A 12 -3.61 17.74 16.29
CA HIS A 12 -3.93 17.02 15.05
C HIS A 12 -5.41 17.08 14.60
N CYS A 13 -6.19 18.07 15.08
CA CYS A 13 -7.59 18.17 14.70
C CYS A 13 -7.74 18.58 13.23
N LEU A 14 -6.86 19.47 12.73
CA LEU A 14 -6.85 19.85 11.32
C LEU A 14 -6.51 18.66 10.41
N ALA A 15 -5.47 17.90 10.78
CA ALA A 15 -5.06 16.68 10.09
C ALA A 15 -6.23 15.66 10.01
N TYR A 16 -6.93 15.46 11.13
CA TYR A 16 -8.12 14.61 11.18
C TYR A 16 -9.25 15.11 10.28
N CYS A 17 -9.54 16.42 10.27
CA CYS A 17 -10.51 17.01 9.36
C CYS A 17 -10.14 16.76 7.90
N LEU A 18 -8.89 16.96 7.50
CA LEU A 18 -8.44 16.71 6.13
C LEU A 18 -8.61 15.23 5.76
N MET A 19 -8.26 14.30 6.65
CA MET A 19 -8.46 12.88 6.42
C MET A 19 -9.95 12.52 6.28
N ALA A 20 -10.82 13.14 7.09
CA ALA A 20 -12.26 12.88 7.09
C ALA A 20 -12.97 13.29 5.78
N LEU A 21 -12.35 14.14 4.94
CA LEU A 21 -12.83 14.43 3.58
C LEU A 21 -12.84 13.20 2.65
N SER A 22 -12.09 12.15 3.00
CA SER A 22 -12.11 10.87 2.28
C SER A 22 -13.24 9.93 2.72
N SER A 23 -14.01 10.29 3.75
CA SER A 23 -15.08 9.43 4.29
C SER A 23 -16.14 9.12 3.23
N ARG A 24 -16.70 7.90 3.29
CA ARG A 24 -17.85 7.51 2.45
C ARG A 24 -19.14 8.24 2.86
N CYS A 25 -19.26 8.64 4.13
CA CYS A 25 -20.42 9.35 4.65
C CYS A 25 -20.46 10.81 4.15
N GLY A 26 -21.46 11.15 3.34
CA GLY A 26 -21.62 12.50 2.79
C GLY A 26 -21.89 13.57 3.84
N LEU A 27 -22.62 13.25 4.91
CA LEU A 27 -22.90 14.18 6.01
C LEU A 27 -21.63 14.55 6.76
N LEU A 28 -20.78 13.56 7.06
CA LEU A 28 -19.50 13.80 7.72
C LEU A 28 -18.63 14.73 6.87
N ARG A 29 -18.51 14.47 5.57
CA ARG A 29 -17.77 15.34 4.65
C ARG A 29 -18.32 16.77 4.65
N ALA A 30 -19.64 16.96 4.62
CA ALA A 30 -20.25 18.29 4.64
C ALA A 30 -19.95 19.06 5.94
N VAL A 31 -20.03 18.38 7.10
CA VAL A 31 -19.65 18.96 8.40
C VAL A 31 -18.17 19.35 8.41
N VAL A 32 -17.31 18.49 7.89
CA VAL A 32 -15.87 18.74 7.81
C VAL A 32 -15.56 19.91 6.87
N TYR A 33 -16.19 20.01 5.71
CA TYR A 33 -16.04 21.16 4.81
C TYR A 33 -16.44 22.47 5.50
N ASN A 34 -17.55 22.48 6.23
CA ASN A 34 -17.97 23.64 7.02
C ASN A 34 -16.97 23.95 8.17
N CYS A 35 -16.41 22.92 8.81
CA CYS A 35 -15.38 23.08 9.83
C CYS A 35 -14.12 23.72 9.25
N LEU A 36 -13.64 23.27 8.09
CA LEU A 36 -12.48 23.84 7.40
C LEU A 36 -12.74 25.29 6.97
N ALA A 37 -13.93 25.61 6.46
CA ALA A 37 -14.29 26.98 6.08
C ALA A 37 -14.30 27.93 7.28
N ARG A 38 -14.82 27.49 8.44
CA ARG A 38 -14.78 28.27 9.68
C ARG A 38 -13.37 28.39 10.24
N PHE A 39 -12.58 27.31 10.17
CA PHE A 39 -11.19 27.33 10.59
C PHE A 39 -10.38 28.35 9.77
N GLU A 40 -10.55 28.39 8.44
CA GLU A 40 -9.93 29.38 7.55
C GLU A 40 -10.25 30.82 7.99
N GLN A 41 -11.52 31.11 8.32
CA GLN A 41 -11.93 32.44 8.81
C GLN A 41 -11.23 32.83 10.13
N HIS A 42 -11.09 31.89 11.06
CA HIS A 42 -10.37 32.12 12.32
C HIS A 42 -8.85 32.22 12.14
N LEU A 43 -8.31 31.58 11.11
CA LEU A 43 -6.87 31.55 10.84
C LEU A 43 -6.34 32.93 10.44
N ILE A 44 -7.14 33.73 9.69
CA ILE A 44 -6.74 35.05 9.17
C ILE A 44 -6.24 35.97 10.29
N SER A 45 -6.96 36.03 11.41
CA SER A 45 -6.68 36.94 12.53
C SER A 45 -5.63 36.44 13.52
N GLN A 46 -5.13 35.21 13.37
CA GLN A 46 -4.14 34.62 14.27
C GLN A 46 -2.73 34.67 13.68
N ARG A 47 -1.72 34.54 14.55
CA ARG A 47 -0.30 34.52 14.20
C ARG A 47 0.38 33.38 14.94
N PHE A 48 0.92 32.43 14.18
CA PHE A 48 1.75 31.33 14.68
C PHE A 48 2.60 30.79 13.52
N TYR A 49 3.64 30.02 13.85
CA TYR A 49 4.71 29.61 12.94
C TYR A 49 4.23 29.05 11.58
N CYS A 50 3.26 28.14 11.60
CA CYS A 50 2.81 27.38 10.42
C CYS A 50 1.67 28.03 9.64
N LYS A 51 1.24 29.23 10.03
CA LYS A 51 -0.01 29.83 9.55
C LYS A 51 -0.05 29.95 8.03
N GLU A 52 1.01 30.48 7.43
CA GLU A 52 1.05 30.79 5.99
C GLU A 52 1.01 29.51 5.14
N GLN A 53 1.70 28.46 5.57
CA GLN A 53 1.71 27.16 4.89
C GLN A 53 0.33 26.50 4.95
N ILE A 54 -0.32 26.54 6.12
CA ILE A 54 -1.67 26.02 6.31
C ILE A 54 -2.68 26.81 5.46
N LEU A 55 -2.62 28.14 5.50
CA LEU A 55 -3.51 29.00 4.72
C LEU A 55 -3.34 28.76 3.22
N THR A 56 -2.10 28.64 2.75
CA THR A 56 -1.78 28.31 1.36
C THR A 56 -2.36 26.96 0.98
N MET A 57 -2.12 25.91 1.77
CA MET A 57 -2.65 24.57 1.51
C MET A 57 -4.20 24.56 1.45
N LEU A 58 -4.87 25.22 2.41
CA LEU A 58 -6.33 25.31 2.43
C LEU A 58 -6.88 26.07 1.22
N THR A 59 -6.21 27.15 0.82
CA THR A 59 -6.57 27.94 -0.37
C THR A 59 -6.44 27.10 -1.64
N LEU A 60 -5.31 26.40 -1.80
CA LEU A 60 -5.10 25.52 -2.96
C LEU A 60 -6.13 24.37 -2.99
N LEU A 61 -6.42 23.77 -1.84
CA LEU A 61 -7.44 22.73 -1.72
C LEU A 61 -8.82 23.26 -2.15
N LYS A 62 -9.19 24.46 -1.69
CA LYS A 62 -10.44 25.13 -2.07
C LYS A 62 -10.55 25.33 -3.57
N HIS A 63 -9.48 25.79 -4.24
CA HIS A 63 -9.44 25.93 -5.70
C HIS A 63 -9.52 24.58 -6.44
N SER A 64 -9.17 23.48 -5.78
CA SER A 64 -9.17 22.14 -6.37
C SER A 64 -10.56 21.49 -6.37
N ILE A 65 -11.46 21.94 -5.49
CA ILE A 65 -12.78 21.35 -5.31
C ILE A 65 -13.75 21.88 -6.38
N LYS A 66 -14.01 21.06 -7.40
CA LYS A 66 -14.90 21.41 -8.52
C LYS A 66 -16.36 21.01 -8.30
N LYS A 67 -16.64 20.19 -7.29
CA LYS A 67 -17.98 19.64 -6.99
C LYS A 67 -18.29 19.82 -5.51
N SER A 68 -19.54 20.21 -5.20
CA SER A 68 -20.00 20.28 -3.81
C SER A 68 -19.87 18.93 -3.12
N ASN A 69 -19.38 18.96 -1.88
CA ASN A 69 -19.22 17.80 -1.02
C ASN A 69 -18.41 16.63 -1.64
N LEU A 70 -17.39 17.00 -2.43
CA LEU A 70 -16.47 16.06 -3.08
C LEU A 70 -15.87 15.09 -2.05
N LYS A 71 -15.77 13.80 -2.40
CA LYS A 71 -14.98 12.83 -1.63
C LYS A 71 -13.56 12.87 -2.17
N LEU A 72 -12.58 13.15 -1.31
CA LEU A 72 -11.17 13.02 -1.68
C LEU A 72 -10.77 11.54 -1.74
N ALA A 73 -9.82 11.21 -2.62
CA ALA A 73 -9.14 9.93 -2.55
C ALA A 73 -8.42 9.81 -1.20
N PRO A 74 -8.58 8.70 -0.45
CA PRO A 74 -7.91 8.50 0.84
C PRO A 74 -6.41 8.80 0.82
N ILE A 75 -5.69 8.45 -0.25
CA ILE A 75 -4.26 8.76 -0.37
C ILE A 75 -3.97 10.26 -0.43
N VAL A 76 -4.81 11.03 -1.12
CA VAL A 76 -4.68 12.50 -1.22
C VAL A 76 -5.05 13.14 0.11
N ALA A 77 -6.11 12.66 0.77
CA ALA A 77 -6.49 13.13 2.09
C ALA A 77 -5.39 12.86 3.14
N LEU A 78 -4.77 11.68 3.09
CA LEU A 78 -3.62 11.33 3.93
C LEU A 78 -2.40 12.20 3.64
N PHE A 79 -2.13 12.50 2.37
CA PHE A 79 -1.07 13.43 1.97
C PHE A 79 -1.27 14.79 2.64
N LEU A 80 -2.46 15.38 2.52
CA LEU A 80 -2.80 16.67 3.14
C LEU A 80 -2.68 16.62 4.67
N SER A 81 -3.16 15.52 5.28
CA SER A 81 -3.01 15.28 6.72
C SER A 81 -1.55 15.30 7.15
N LYS A 82 -0.66 14.59 6.43
CA LYS A 82 0.77 14.55 6.71
C LYS A 82 1.47 15.89 6.47
N LEU A 83 0.96 16.73 5.56
CA LEU A 83 1.52 18.08 5.38
C LEU A 83 1.35 18.94 6.62
N VAL A 84 0.23 18.81 7.34
CA VAL A 84 0.01 19.54 8.60
C VAL A 84 1.11 19.20 9.61
N ASP A 85 1.45 17.93 9.74
CA ASP A 85 2.53 17.48 10.61
C ASP A 85 3.90 17.99 10.13
N LEU A 86 4.14 18.08 8.83
CA LEU A 86 5.39 18.65 8.31
C LEU A 86 5.50 20.15 8.54
N PHE A 87 4.39 20.89 8.51
CA PHE A 87 4.43 22.33 8.76
C PHE A 87 4.81 22.66 10.20
N THR A 88 4.39 21.82 11.16
CA THR A 88 4.75 21.99 12.57
C THR A 88 6.19 21.60 12.91
N HIS A 89 6.92 20.99 11.97
CA HIS A 89 8.28 20.47 12.14
C HIS A 89 9.21 20.98 11.03
N PRO A 90 9.62 22.27 11.07
CA PRO A 90 10.44 22.87 10.02
C PRO A 90 11.85 22.30 9.87
N GLU A 91 12.35 21.61 10.89
CA GLU A 91 13.58 20.83 10.85
C GLU A 91 13.49 19.60 9.93
N SER A 92 12.29 19.25 9.46
CA SER A 92 12.10 18.15 8.51
C SER A 92 12.84 18.41 7.20
N LYS A 93 13.55 17.39 6.74
CA LYS A 93 14.24 17.35 5.44
C LYS A 93 13.30 17.60 4.25
N LEU A 94 12.00 17.31 4.41
CA LEU A 94 10.98 17.53 3.38
C LEU A 94 10.39 18.94 3.38
N TYR A 95 10.61 19.73 4.43
CA TYR A 95 9.93 21.02 4.59
C TYR A 95 10.13 21.95 3.39
N ARG A 96 11.35 22.02 2.86
CA ARG A 96 11.68 22.81 1.67
C ARG A 96 10.99 22.29 0.41
N THR A 97 11.00 20.97 0.20
CA THR A 97 10.38 20.32 -0.95
C THR A 97 8.87 20.57 -0.97
N ILE A 98 8.20 20.39 0.18
CA ILE A 98 6.77 20.65 0.34
C ILE A 98 6.43 22.13 0.17
N THR A 99 7.17 23.03 0.82
CA THR A 99 6.90 24.48 0.70
C THR A 99 7.03 24.93 -0.75
N ARG A 100 8.05 24.46 -1.47
CA ARG A 100 8.24 24.73 -2.90
C ARG A 100 7.09 24.16 -3.74
N PHE A 101 6.61 22.95 -3.42
CA PHE A 101 5.46 22.34 -4.09
C PHE A 101 4.20 23.21 -3.95
N LEU A 102 3.90 23.70 -2.75
CA LEU A 102 2.73 24.55 -2.51
C LEU A 102 2.82 25.88 -3.27
N LEU A 103 3.98 26.52 -3.28
CA LEU A 103 4.16 27.83 -3.92
C LEU A 103 4.15 27.78 -5.46
N LYS A 104 4.39 26.61 -6.06
CA LYS A 104 4.47 26.45 -7.52
C LYS A 104 3.12 26.28 -8.22
N GLN A 105 2.07 25.98 -7.49
CA GLN A 105 0.79 25.57 -8.06
C GLN A 105 -0.34 26.51 -7.63
N SER A 106 -1.37 26.66 -8.47
CA SER A 106 -2.58 27.45 -8.18
C SER A 106 -3.71 26.62 -7.57
N TYR A 107 -3.60 25.29 -7.66
CA TYR A 107 -4.49 24.29 -7.08
C TYR A 107 -3.69 23.01 -6.81
N ILE A 108 -4.23 22.09 -6.00
CA ILE A 108 -3.68 20.75 -5.76
C ILE A 108 -4.33 19.78 -6.75
N ASP A 109 -3.51 19.07 -7.53
CA ASP A 109 -4.03 18.05 -8.42
C ASP A 109 -4.58 16.86 -7.63
N LEU A 110 -5.91 16.71 -7.62
CA LEU A 110 -6.62 15.62 -6.93
C LEU A 110 -6.72 14.35 -7.80
N VAL A 111 -6.24 14.39 -9.05
CA VAL A 111 -6.34 13.29 -10.04
C VAL A 111 -5.02 12.53 -10.19
N HIS A 112 -3.96 12.97 -9.52
CA HIS A 112 -2.68 12.28 -9.43
C HIS A 112 -2.21 12.21 -7.97
N ILE A 113 -1.27 11.30 -7.69
CA ILE A 113 -0.64 11.21 -6.37
C ILE A 113 0.37 12.37 -6.23
N PRO A 114 0.16 13.32 -5.31
CA PRO A 114 1.05 14.46 -5.19
C PRO A 114 2.48 14.03 -4.90
N LEU A 115 3.43 14.65 -5.61
CA LEU A 115 4.88 14.47 -5.40
C LEU A 115 5.44 13.05 -5.57
N PHE A 116 4.66 12.07 -6.07
CA PHE A 116 5.13 10.69 -6.17
C PHE A 116 6.44 10.56 -6.97
N SER A 117 6.46 11.06 -8.21
CA SER A 117 7.63 10.97 -9.08
C SER A 117 8.82 11.76 -8.53
N GLU A 118 8.57 12.97 -8.01
CA GLU A 118 9.61 13.87 -7.47
C GLU A 118 10.32 13.25 -6.26
N LEU A 119 9.58 12.68 -5.30
CA LEU A 119 10.16 12.12 -4.08
C LEU A 119 10.74 10.73 -4.30
N PHE A 120 10.12 9.90 -5.14
CA PHE A 120 10.56 8.52 -5.35
C PHE A 120 11.89 8.46 -6.14
N HIS A 121 12.01 9.30 -7.17
CA HIS A 121 13.19 9.41 -8.03
C HIS A 121 14.12 10.57 -7.63
N SER A 122 14.04 11.01 -6.38
CA SER A 122 14.89 12.10 -5.90
C SER A 122 16.37 11.77 -6.04
N SER A 123 17.13 12.76 -6.51
CA SER A 123 18.59 12.75 -6.61
C SER A 123 19.25 13.65 -5.56
N THR A 124 18.50 14.11 -4.55
CA THR A 124 19.05 14.94 -3.47
C THR A 124 19.86 14.10 -2.48
N ILE A 125 20.64 14.73 -1.61
CA ILE A 125 21.34 14.04 -0.52
C ILE A 125 20.34 13.34 0.42
N GLU A 126 19.10 13.84 0.47
CA GLU A 126 18.03 13.34 1.33
C GLU A 126 17.12 12.31 0.64
N TYR A 127 17.50 11.80 -0.53
CA TYR A 127 16.66 10.90 -1.34
C TYR A 127 16.09 9.71 -0.56
N LYS A 128 16.83 9.16 0.42
CA LYS A 128 16.34 8.05 1.25
C LYS A 128 15.15 8.46 2.12
N TYR A 129 15.22 9.63 2.74
CA TYR A 129 14.14 10.17 3.56
C TYR A 129 12.92 10.52 2.68
N GLU A 130 13.16 11.15 1.53
CA GLU A 130 12.12 11.51 0.57
C GLU A 130 11.39 10.26 0.02
N ARG A 131 12.15 9.25 -0.40
CA ARG A 131 11.61 7.96 -0.87
C ARG A 131 10.87 7.22 0.23
N GLY A 132 11.43 7.15 1.44
CA GLY A 132 10.78 6.52 2.59
C GLY A 132 9.44 7.17 2.92
N TRP A 133 9.36 8.50 2.85
CA TRP A 133 8.12 9.23 3.10
C TRP A 133 7.03 8.93 2.09
N ILE A 134 7.36 8.91 0.79
CA ILE A 134 6.36 8.60 -0.25
C ILE A 134 5.94 7.12 -0.22
N LEU A 135 6.85 6.20 0.09
CA LEU A 135 6.51 4.78 0.31
C LEU A 135 5.56 4.60 1.51
N ASN A 136 5.81 5.34 2.59
CA ASN A 136 4.92 5.36 3.75
C ASN A 136 3.53 5.92 3.39
N LEU A 137 3.46 6.97 2.57
CA LEU A 137 2.20 7.48 2.04
C LEU A 137 1.45 6.40 1.25
N LEU A 138 2.11 5.66 0.37
CA LEU A 138 1.48 4.58 -0.41
C LEU A 138 0.97 3.45 0.49
N LYS A 139 1.79 2.99 1.44
CA LYS A 139 1.48 1.88 2.36
C LYS A 139 0.18 2.12 3.14
N TYR A 140 -0.01 3.35 3.63
CA TYR A 140 -1.16 3.72 4.45
C TYR A 140 -2.25 4.45 3.68
N GLY A 141 -1.99 4.92 2.47
CA GLY A 141 -2.91 5.76 1.69
C GLY A 141 -3.80 4.98 0.73
N ILE A 142 -3.34 3.84 0.21
CA ILE A 142 -4.15 3.03 -0.72
C ILE A 142 -5.21 2.25 0.07
N LYS A 143 -6.48 2.64 -0.06
CA LYS A 143 -7.61 2.09 0.72
C LYS A 143 -8.78 1.62 -0.12
N ASP A 144 -9.02 2.23 -1.27
CA ASP A 144 -10.13 1.85 -2.14
C ASP A 144 -9.79 1.95 -3.63
N SER A 145 -10.78 1.68 -4.48
CA SER A 145 -10.63 1.69 -5.93
C SER A 145 -10.28 3.07 -6.49
N ILE A 146 -10.62 4.17 -5.81
CA ILE A 146 -10.24 5.51 -6.25
C ILE A 146 -8.71 5.65 -6.11
N ASP A 147 -8.14 5.25 -4.97
CA ASP A 147 -6.69 5.27 -4.78
C ASP A 147 -5.97 4.39 -5.79
N TYR A 148 -6.55 3.22 -6.09
CA TYR A 148 -6.03 2.33 -7.13
C TYR A 148 -5.94 3.03 -8.48
N THR A 149 -7.01 3.70 -8.94
CA THR A 149 -6.99 4.41 -10.23
C THR A 149 -5.92 5.51 -10.29
N LEU A 150 -5.65 6.20 -9.17
CA LEU A 150 -4.57 7.17 -9.09
C LEU A 150 -3.19 6.49 -9.22
N CYS A 151 -3.01 5.36 -8.53
CA CYS A 151 -1.77 4.57 -8.59
C CYS A 151 -1.50 4.04 -10.00
N THR A 152 -2.54 3.56 -10.70
CA THR A 152 -2.42 3.06 -12.09
C THR A 152 -1.99 4.17 -13.04
N LYS A 153 -2.63 5.35 -12.97
CA LYS A 153 -2.26 6.52 -13.81
C LYS A 153 -0.82 6.98 -13.59
N ALA A 154 -0.33 6.88 -12.35
CA ALA A 154 1.04 7.24 -11.99
C ALA A 154 2.05 6.09 -12.14
N TYR A 155 1.63 4.94 -12.69
CA TYR A 155 2.45 3.73 -12.85
C TYR A 155 3.11 3.23 -11.56
N VAL A 156 2.49 3.47 -10.40
CA VAL A 156 3.10 3.18 -9.09
C VAL A 156 3.53 1.73 -8.98
N PHE A 157 2.63 0.78 -9.23
CA PHE A 157 2.94 -0.65 -9.05
C PHE A 157 4.08 -1.13 -9.95
N LYS A 158 4.08 -0.72 -11.22
CA LYS A 158 5.16 -1.05 -12.16
C LYS A 158 6.48 -0.47 -11.68
N THR A 159 6.50 0.79 -11.27
CA THR A 159 7.68 1.47 -10.74
C THR A 159 8.22 0.77 -9.49
N LEU A 160 7.35 0.36 -8.56
CA LEU A 160 7.77 -0.36 -7.35
C LEU A 160 8.33 -1.75 -7.68
N MET A 161 7.68 -2.51 -8.57
CA MET A 161 8.18 -3.83 -8.99
C MET A 161 9.55 -3.74 -9.64
N THR A 162 9.72 -2.83 -10.61
CA THR A 162 11.01 -2.63 -11.28
C THR A 162 12.09 -2.11 -10.33
N PHE A 163 11.73 -1.22 -9.40
CA PHE A 163 12.70 -0.68 -8.45
C PHE A 163 13.15 -1.74 -7.43
N TYR A 164 12.29 -2.68 -7.05
CA TYR A 164 12.67 -3.77 -6.13
C TYR A 164 13.87 -4.59 -6.63
N ASP A 165 13.93 -4.84 -7.94
CA ASP A 165 15.00 -5.61 -8.59
C ASP A 165 16.25 -4.76 -8.87
N CYS A 166 16.18 -3.45 -8.64
CA CYS A 166 17.30 -2.54 -8.88
C CYS A 166 18.39 -2.72 -7.80
N SER A 167 19.65 -2.68 -8.21
CA SER A 167 20.81 -2.71 -7.29
C SER A 167 20.84 -1.54 -6.29
N LEU A 168 20.14 -0.45 -6.60
CA LEU A 168 20.00 0.72 -5.73
C LEU A 168 18.92 0.55 -4.65
N CYS A 169 18.17 -0.55 -4.68
CA CYS A 169 17.13 -0.86 -3.69
C CYS A 169 17.75 -1.61 -2.50
N ASP A 170 17.86 -0.92 -1.38
CA ASP A 170 18.30 -1.51 -0.12
C ASP A 170 17.19 -2.35 0.51
N ASP A 171 17.57 -3.26 1.41
CA ASP A 171 16.63 -4.24 1.97
C ASP A 171 15.52 -3.58 2.80
N SER A 172 15.79 -2.42 3.41
CA SER A 172 14.78 -1.62 4.10
C SER A 172 13.68 -1.13 3.13
N THR A 173 14.07 -0.65 1.95
CA THR A 173 13.12 -0.22 0.91
C THR A 173 12.38 -1.41 0.32
N LYS A 174 13.05 -2.55 0.11
CA LYS A 174 12.39 -3.79 -0.34
C LYS A 174 11.29 -4.22 0.62
N LEU A 175 11.53 -4.19 1.93
CA LEU A 175 10.52 -4.50 2.94
C LEU A 175 9.34 -3.52 2.90
N GLU A 176 9.57 -2.22 2.72
CA GLU A 176 8.48 -1.25 2.57
C GLU A 176 7.67 -1.50 1.29
N ILE A 177 8.32 -1.84 0.17
CA ILE A 177 7.63 -2.22 -1.07
C ILE A 177 6.75 -3.45 -0.86
N LEU A 178 7.28 -4.51 -0.22
CA LEU A 178 6.48 -5.70 0.09
C LEU A 178 5.32 -5.37 1.03
N ASN A 179 5.50 -4.48 2.00
CA ASN A 179 4.41 -4.02 2.86
C ASN A 179 3.30 -3.29 2.09
N ILE A 180 3.65 -2.51 1.06
CA ILE A 180 2.66 -1.88 0.15
C ILE A 180 1.91 -2.95 -0.63
N PHE A 181 2.60 -3.96 -1.18
CA PHE A 181 1.94 -5.06 -1.87
C PHE A 181 1.06 -5.90 -0.93
N TYR A 182 1.50 -6.10 0.31
CA TYR A 182 0.66 -6.74 1.32
C TYR A 182 -0.60 -5.92 1.63
N SER A 183 -0.49 -4.61 1.88
CA SER A 183 -1.66 -3.79 2.18
C SER A 183 -2.64 -3.73 1.01
N THR A 184 -2.14 -3.64 -0.22
CA THR A 184 -2.95 -3.59 -1.43
C THR A 184 -3.54 -4.94 -1.83
N SER A 185 -2.86 -6.05 -1.54
CA SER A 185 -3.39 -7.42 -1.79
C SER A 185 -4.66 -7.73 -0.98
N LYS A 186 -4.97 -6.96 0.07
CA LYS A 186 -6.21 -7.09 0.82
C LYS A 186 -7.43 -6.55 0.05
N LEU A 187 -7.19 -5.68 -0.92
CA LEU A 187 -8.21 -5.10 -1.78
C LEU A 187 -8.39 -6.00 -3.01
N GLN A 188 -9.57 -6.60 -3.15
CA GLN A 188 -9.83 -7.60 -4.19
C GLN A 188 -9.56 -7.05 -5.60
N ASP A 189 -10.14 -5.91 -5.96
CA ASP A 189 -9.99 -5.33 -7.31
C ASP A 189 -8.52 -5.06 -7.67
N VAL A 190 -7.75 -4.58 -6.68
CA VAL A 190 -6.31 -4.29 -6.85
C VAL A 190 -5.52 -5.57 -7.01
N LEU A 191 -5.76 -6.55 -6.16
CA LEU A 191 -5.10 -7.86 -6.23
C LEU A 191 -5.34 -8.53 -7.58
N MET A 192 -6.58 -8.50 -8.07
CA MET A 192 -6.92 -9.07 -9.37
C MET A 192 -6.13 -8.38 -10.47
N SER A 193 -6.18 -7.05 -10.54
CA SER A 193 -5.42 -6.33 -11.56
C SER A 193 -3.91 -6.60 -11.46
N LEU A 194 -3.32 -6.71 -10.27
CA LEU A 194 -1.92 -7.14 -10.10
C LEU A 194 -1.65 -8.52 -10.73
N LEU A 195 -2.53 -9.49 -10.48
CA LEU A 195 -2.40 -10.85 -11.01
C LEU A 195 -2.54 -10.92 -12.54
N PHE A 196 -3.49 -10.18 -13.11
CA PHE A 196 -3.81 -10.24 -14.54
C PHE A 196 -2.97 -9.30 -15.40
N ASP A 197 -2.68 -8.09 -14.92
CA ASP A 197 -2.12 -7.01 -15.75
C ASP A 197 -0.62 -6.75 -15.52
N TYR A 198 -0.08 -7.18 -14.36
CA TYR A 198 1.27 -6.82 -13.94
C TYR A 198 2.25 -8.01 -13.86
N GLY A 199 1.82 -9.24 -14.17
CA GLY A 199 2.69 -10.42 -14.03
C GLY A 199 3.15 -10.66 -12.59
N PHE A 200 2.30 -10.31 -11.62
CA PHE A 200 2.66 -10.26 -10.21
C PHE A 200 3.09 -11.61 -9.63
N LEU A 201 2.48 -12.73 -10.08
CA LEU A 201 2.88 -14.08 -9.66
C LEU A 201 4.32 -14.40 -10.07
N LEU A 202 4.68 -14.13 -11.33
CA LEU A 202 6.03 -14.36 -11.84
C LEU A 202 7.06 -13.51 -11.09
N TRP A 203 6.75 -12.26 -10.82
CA TRP A 203 7.61 -11.37 -10.03
C TRP A 203 7.82 -11.91 -8.61
N LEU A 204 6.76 -12.35 -7.92
CA LEU A 204 6.87 -12.96 -6.59
C LEU A 204 7.74 -14.24 -6.62
N GLN A 205 7.67 -15.05 -7.67
CA GLN A 205 8.52 -16.25 -7.79
C GLN A 205 10.01 -15.90 -7.83
N VAL A 206 10.38 -14.80 -8.50
CA VAL A 206 11.75 -14.30 -8.51
C VAL A 206 12.15 -13.80 -7.12
N ILE A 207 11.29 -13.05 -6.45
CA ILE A 207 11.56 -12.51 -5.11
C ILE A 207 11.78 -13.63 -4.10
N VAL A 208 10.90 -14.63 -4.07
CA VAL A 208 10.98 -15.75 -3.10
C VAL A 208 12.33 -16.47 -3.18
N LYS A 209 12.95 -16.54 -4.36
CA LYS A 209 14.27 -17.15 -4.54
C LYS A 209 15.40 -16.30 -3.96
N ASN A 210 15.29 -14.96 -4.08
CA ASN A 210 16.40 -14.04 -3.88
C ASN A 210 16.28 -13.17 -2.63
N CYS A 211 15.12 -13.15 -1.95
CA CYS A 211 14.89 -12.26 -0.82
C CYS A 211 15.62 -12.70 0.45
N SER A 212 15.84 -11.73 1.34
CA SER A 212 16.26 -11.97 2.72
C SER A 212 15.20 -12.75 3.50
N SER A 213 15.62 -13.39 4.60
CA SER A 213 14.74 -14.16 5.48
C SER A 213 13.64 -13.29 6.12
N GLU A 214 13.93 -12.02 6.41
CA GLU A 214 12.98 -11.03 6.94
C GLU A 214 11.76 -10.81 6.01
N CYS A 215 11.96 -10.90 4.70
CA CYS A 215 10.89 -10.72 3.72
C CYS A 215 9.88 -11.88 3.72
N LEU A 216 10.28 -13.07 4.17
CA LEU A 216 9.46 -14.29 4.06
C LEU A 216 8.14 -14.17 4.82
N MET A 217 8.13 -13.46 5.95
CA MET A 217 6.90 -13.26 6.72
C MET A 217 5.86 -12.46 5.92
N ILE A 218 6.26 -11.35 5.31
CA ILE A 218 5.35 -10.51 4.52
C ILE A 218 4.91 -11.25 3.25
N LEU A 219 5.83 -11.97 2.59
CA LEU A 219 5.53 -12.78 1.43
C LEU A 219 4.50 -13.87 1.74
N SER A 220 4.56 -14.50 2.92
CA SER A 220 3.56 -15.49 3.33
C SER A 220 2.15 -14.91 3.40
N LEU A 221 2.03 -13.67 3.88
CA LEU A 221 0.74 -12.98 4.00
C LEU A 221 0.20 -12.57 2.62
N ILE A 222 1.08 -12.15 1.71
CA ILE A 222 0.71 -11.86 0.31
C ILE A 222 0.22 -13.14 -0.38
N ILE A 223 0.98 -14.23 -0.26
CA ILE A 223 0.64 -15.54 -0.84
C ILE A 223 -0.70 -16.04 -0.29
N GLN A 224 -0.95 -15.86 1.01
CA GLN A 224 -2.24 -16.19 1.62
C GLN A 224 -3.38 -15.37 1.02
N ASN A 225 -3.22 -14.05 0.89
CA ASN A 225 -4.23 -13.18 0.27
C ASN A 225 -4.51 -13.58 -1.19
N ILE A 226 -3.46 -13.91 -1.96
CA ILE A 226 -3.60 -14.44 -3.32
C ILE A 226 -4.41 -15.73 -3.32
N GLY A 227 -3.99 -16.72 -2.52
CA GLY A 227 -4.64 -18.03 -2.45
C GLY A 227 -6.11 -17.94 -2.07
N LEU A 228 -6.47 -17.07 -1.11
CA LEU A 228 -7.86 -16.85 -0.72
C LEU A 228 -8.76 -16.33 -1.86
N ARG A 229 -8.19 -15.69 -2.89
CA ARG A 229 -8.94 -14.98 -3.93
C ARG A 229 -8.90 -15.74 -5.26
N LEU A 230 -7.77 -16.36 -5.59
CA LEU A 230 -7.66 -17.26 -6.74
C LEU A 230 -8.65 -18.42 -6.68
N VAL A 231 -9.05 -18.87 -5.48
CA VAL A 231 -10.06 -19.92 -5.32
C VAL A 231 -11.41 -19.58 -5.97
N SER A 232 -11.72 -18.29 -6.04
CA SER A 232 -12.98 -17.83 -6.65
C SER A 232 -12.92 -17.67 -8.17
N ILE A 233 -11.76 -17.93 -8.79
CA ILE A 233 -11.51 -17.63 -10.20
C ILE A 233 -11.27 -18.92 -10.96
N ASP A 234 -12.05 -19.12 -12.03
CA ASP A 234 -11.90 -20.25 -12.94
C ASP A 234 -10.84 -19.94 -14.02
N ASN A 235 -9.60 -19.67 -13.60
CA ASN A 235 -8.47 -19.43 -14.52
C ASN A 235 -7.30 -20.38 -14.24
N GLN A 236 -7.21 -21.41 -15.08
CA GLN A 236 -6.24 -22.50 -14.96
C GLN A 236 -4.78 -22.03 -15.02
N VAL A 237 -4.47 -20.98 -15.80
CA VAL A 237 -3.10 -20.48 -15.97
C VAL A 237 -2.58 -19.87 -14.65
N GLN A 238 -3.37 -19.01 -14.02
CA GLN A 238 -2.98 -18.37 -12.76
C GLN A 238 -2.93 -19.35 -11.59
N LEU A 239 -3.80 -20.36 -11.60
CA LEU A 239 -3.74 -21.45 -10.64
C LEU A 239 -2.41 -22.22 -10.77
N LEU A 240 -1.96 -22.48 -12.00
CA LEU A 240 -0.67 -23.14 -12.24
C LEU A 240 0.53 -22.26 -11.83
N GLU A 241 0.50 -20.97 -12.15
CA GLU A 241 1.55 -20.02 -11.73
C GLU A 241 1.61 -19.86 -10.21
N PHE A 242 0.45 -19.83 -9.55
CA PHE A 242 0.36 -19.78 -8.09
C PHE A 242 0.86 -21.08 -7.45
N ASN A 243 0.56 -22.23 -8.04
CA ASN A 243 1.14 -23.53 -7.69
C ASN A 243 2.67 -23.48 -7.64
N CYS A 244 3.28 -22.98 -8.72
CA CYS A 244 4.73 -22.84 -8.80
C CYS A 244 5.28 -21.92 -7.71
N LEU A 245 4.61 -20.78 -7.47
CA LEU A 245 4.98 -19.85 -6.40
C LEU A 245 4.93 -20.51 -5.02
N LEU A 246 3.84 -21.21 -4.71
CA LEU A 246 3.66 -21.91 -3.44
C LEU A 246 4.75 -22.96 -3.21
N MET A 247 5.09 -23.72 -4.25
CA MET A 247 6.13 -24.75 -4.19
C MET A 247 7.53 -24.17 -3.97
N LEU A 248 7.84 -23.07 -4.65
CA LEU A 248 9.09 -22.34 -4.42
C LEU A 248 9.16 -21.79 -2.99
N PHE A 249 8.06 -21.23 -2.49
CA PHE A 249 7.99 -20.69 -1.14
C PHE A 249 8.19 -21.76 -0.07
N ILE A 250 7.50 -22.91 -0.19
CA ILE A 250 7.67 -24.04 0.73
C ILE A 250 9.12 -24.57 0.69
N ARG A 251 9.73 -24.66 -0.50
CA ARG A 251 11.13 -25.09 -0.63
C ARG A 251 12.08 -24.10 0.06
N ARG A 252 11.83 -22.80 -0.05
CA ARG A 252 12.61 -21.75 0.62
C ARG A 252 12.49 -21.84 2.14
N LEU A 253 11.28 -22.02 2.67
CA LEU A 253 11.03 -22.13 4.11
C LEU A 253 11.75 -23.31 4.77
N LYS A 254 11.93 -24.45 4.07
CA LYS A 254 12.68 -25.60 4.62
C LYS A 254 14.12 -25.26 4.98
N ASN A 255 14.70 -24.28 4.31
CA ASN A 255 16.07 -23.86 4.57
C ASN A 255 16.16 -22.88 5.75
N GLU A 256 15.02 -22.40 6.29
CA GLU A 256 14.90 -21.32 7.27
C GLU A 256 14.03 -21.78 8.46
N THR A 257 14.51 -22.78 9.22
CA THR A 257 13.73 -23.54 10.21
C THR A 257 13.08 -22.70 11.32
N ILE A 258 13.71 -21.61 11.75
CA ILE A 258 13.21 -20.74 12.82
C ILE A 258 11.97 -19.96 12.38
N ILE A 259 11.95 -19.49 11.12
CA ILE A 259 10.87 -18.68 10.57
C ILE A 259 9.71 -19.56 10.08
N ALA A 260 10.02 -20.81 9.72
CA ALA A 260 9.02 -21.77 9.28
C ALA A 260 7.92 -22.02 10.32
N SER A 261 8.23 -22.02 11.62
CA SER A 261 7.25 -22.25 12.68
C SER A 261 6.25 -21.10 12.82
N SER A 262 6.69 -19.85 12.71
CA SER A 262 5.83 -18.66 12.84
C SER A 262 4.93 -18.44 11.62
N ILE A 263 5.35 -18.94 10.46
CA ILE A 263 4.62 -18.82 9.19
C ILE A 263 3.74 -20.04 8.89
N ALA A 264 3.94 -21.15 9.61
CA ALA A 264 3.30 -22.44 9.36
C ALA A 264 1.78 -22.33 9.24
N ASP A 265 1.11 -21.65 10.16
CA ASP A 265 -0.36 -21.53 10.16
C ASP A 265 -0.90 -20.80 8.93
N ASN A 266 -0.21 -19.73 8.49
CA ASN A 266 -0.61 -18.98 7.29
C ASN A 266 -0.46 -19.85 6.04
N VAL A 267 0.66 -20.56 5.93
CA VAL A 267 0.96 -21.45 4.81
C VAL A 267 -0.02 -22.63 4.77
N ILE A 268 -0.26 -23.28 5.91
CA ILE A 268 -1.21 -24.38 6.05
C ILE A 268 -2.63 -23.92 5.68
N SER A 269 -3.09 -22.76 6.17
CA SER A 269 -4.42 -22.24 5.83
C SER A 269 -4.57 -21.98 4.33
N THR A 270 -3.51 -21.52 3.67
CA THR A 270 -3.47 -21.28 2.22
C THR A 270 -3.53 -22.60 1.47
N LEU A 271 -2.75 -23.59 1.92
CA LEU A 271 -2.68 -24.93 1.33
C LEU A 271 -3.98 -25.72 1.45
N ILE A 272 -4.65 -25.67 2.60
CA ILE A 272 -5.94 -26.34 2.81
C ILE A 272 -6.97 -25.81 1.80
N LYS A 273 -7.12 -24.49 1.72
CA LYS A 273 -8.05 -23.85 0.80
C LYS A 273 -7.69 -24.09 -0.66
N TYR A 274 -6.40 -24.10 -0.96
CA TYR A 274 -5.91 -24.42 -2.29
C TYR A 274 -6.22 -25.88 -2.69
N GLN A 275 -6.07 -26.84 -1.76
CA GLN A 275 -6.43 -28.24 -1.98
C GLN A 275 -7.94 -28.44 -2.21
N GLU A 276 -8.80 -27.66 -1.56
CA GLU A 276 -10.25 -27.66 -1.83
C GLU A 276 -10.55 -27.22 -3.26
N CYS A 277 -9.86 -26.19 -3.74
CA CYS A 277 -10.00 -25.68 -5.10
C CYS A 277 -9.50 -26.65 -6.17
N LEU A 278 -8.41 -27.37 -5.88
CA LEU A 278 -7.91 -28.41 -6.78
C LEU A 278 -8.86 -29.61 -6.87
N LYS A 279 -9.64 -29.88 -5.81
CA LYS A 279 -10.66 -30.93 -5.83
C LYS A 279 -11.84 -30.56 -6.73
N SER A 280 -12.22 -29.28 -6.84
CA SER A 280 -13.24 -28.85 -7.81
C SER A 280 -12.75 -28.93 -9.24
N LEU A 281 -11.48 -28.57 -9.50
CA LEU A 281 -10.83 -28.67 -10.83
C LEU A 281 -10.54 -30.11 -11.28
N LYS A 282 -10.38 -31.05 -10.34
CA LYS A 282 -10.23 -32.49 -10.60
C LYS A 282 -11.40 -33.09 -11.38
N ASN A 283 -12.58 -32.46 -11.33
CA ASN A 283 -13.74 -32.87 -12.11
C ASN A 283 -13.68 -32.40 -13.58
N SER A 284 -12.68 -31.58 -13.96
CA SER A 284 -12.56 -30.98 -15.30
C SER A 284 -11.19 -31.11 -15.98
N LEU A 285 -10.17 -31.70 -15.32
CA LEU A 285 -8.78 -31.77 -15.83
C LEU A 285 -8.17 -33.18 -15.76
N ASP A 286 -7.24 -33.46 -16.69
CA ASP A 286 -6.66 -34.78 -16.94
C ASP A 286 -5.65 -35.23 -15.84
N MET A 287 -5.68 -36.51 -15.50
CA MET A 287 -5.07 -37.12 -14.28
C MET A 287 -3.53 -37.02 -14.16
N LYS A 288 -2.83 -36.54 -15.20
CA LYS A 288 -1.36 -36.42 -15.21
C LYS A 288 -0.86 -35.09 -14.63
N GLU A 289 -1.57 -33.98 -14.83
CA GLU A 289 -1.20 -32.67 -14.29
C GLU A 289 -1.46 -32.59 -12.78
N ILE A 290 -2.50 -33.30 -12.33
CA ILE A 290 -2.85 -33.51 -10.92
C ILE A 290 -1.71 -34.17 -10.11
N LYS A 291 -0.87 -35.03 -10.72
CA LYS A 291 0.22 -35.72 -10.00
C LYS A 291 1.28 -34.75 -9.47
N HIS A 292 1.67 -33.73 -10.26
CA HIS A 292 2.62 -32.70 -9.82
C HIS A 292 2.08 -31.82 -8.68
N ILE A 293 0.76 -31.71 -8.58
CA ILE A 293 0.05 -30.91 -7.58
C ILE A 293 -0.17 -31.71 -6.28
N VAL A 294 -0.43 -33.02 -6.41
CA VAL A 294 -0.53 -33.96 -5.28
C VAL A 294 0.82 -34.11 -4.57
N ASP A 295 1.95 -33.97 -5.29
CA ASP A 295 3.29 -33.98 -4.71
C ASP A 295 3.50 -32.89 -3.65
N CYS A 296 2.79 -31.75 -3.70
CA CYS A 296 2.82 -30.74 -2.63
C CYS A 296 2.43 -31.34 -1.27
N SER A 297 1.39 -32.19 -1.24
CA SER A 297 0.89 -32.85 -0.02
C SER A 297 1.85 -33.92 0.51
N THR A 298 2.53 -34.62 -0.40
CA THR A 298 3.48 -35.69 -0.07
C THR A 298 4.82 -35.11 0.37
N ILE A 299 5.23 -34.00 -0.24
CA ILE A 299 6.40 -33.21 0.14
C ILE A 299 6.19 -32.65 1.55
N MET A 300 5.02 -32.10 1.88
CA MET A 300 4.72 -31.61 3.24
C MET A 300 4.77 -32.70 4.32
N LYS A 301 4.27 -33.91 4.03
CA LYS A 301 4.39 -35.06 4.94
C LYS A 301 5.83 -35.53 5.12
N LYS A 302 6.67 -35.41 4.08
CA LYS A 302 8.09 -35.82 4.11
C LYS A 302 9.02 -34.78 4.73
N THR A 303 8.62 -33.50 4.83
CA THR A 303 9.55 -32.41 5.16
C THR A 303 9.36 -31.79 6.52
N SER A 304 9.06 -32.60 7.54
CA SER A 304 9.18 -32.21 8.96
C SER A 304 8.45 -30.93 9.40
N LEU A 305 7.59 -30.32 8.58
CA LEU A 305 6.69 -29.25 9.00
C LEU A 305 5.61 -29.77 9.97
N LEU A 306 5.43 -31.09 10.04
CA LEU A 306 4.64 -31.78 11.06
C LEU A 306 5.49 -32.30 12.23
N SER A 307 6.81 -32.50 12.06
CA SER A 307 7.67 -33.02 13.14
C SER A 307 8.26 -31.92 14.03
N CYS A 308 8.09 -30.64 13.67
CA CYS A 308 8.21 -29.53 14.63
C CYS A 308 6.97 -29.39 15.54
N PHE A 309 5.96 -30.24 15.35
CA PHE A 309 4.69 -30.25 16.09
C PHE A 309 4.44 -31.57 16.84
N CYS A 310 5.48 -32.37 17.09
CA CYS A 310 5.47 -33.45 18.08
C CYS A 310 6.56 -33.18 19.11
#